data_AF-A0A9W9CL63-F1
#
_entry.id   AF-A0A9W9CL63-F1
#
_cell.length_a   1.000
_cell.length_b   1.000
_cell.length_c   1.000
_cell.angle_alpha   90.00
_cell.angle_beta   90.00
_cell.angle_gamma   90.00
#
_symmetry.space_group_name_H-M   'P 1'
#
loop_
_entity.id
_entity.type
_entity.pdbx_description
1 polymer ?
#
loop_
_entity_poly.entity_id
_entity_poly.type
_entity_poly.pdbx_seq_one_letter_code
_entity_poly.pdbx_strand_id
1 'polypeptide(L)'
;MVKWTLSEYKADAEKIFNALAATYPDVFKAAIVYSGVGAGCFMSIAGGIDAWNNTCADGQSIATPQAWANAVFNMYPGYNGTRPKMQIYHGSSDAILKPQNYQETMKQW
;
A
#
# COMPACT_ATOMS: atom_id res chain seq x y z
N MET A 1 16.24 -7.44 1.72
CA MET A 1 16.36 -7.14 3.16
C MET A 1 15.55 -8.12 4.01
N VAL A 2 14.21 -7.99 4.13
CA VAL A 2 13.41 -8.80 5.10
C VAL A 2 13.69 -10.31 5.04
N LYS A 3 13.57 -10.97 3.89
CA LYS A 3 13.85 -12.43 3.77
C LYS A 3 15.29 -12.82 4.18
N TRP A 4 16.27 -11.93 4.01
CA TRP A 4 17.64 -12.14 4.51
C TRP A 4 17.69 -12.00 6.04
N THR A 5 17.08 -10.95 6.61
CA THR A 5 17.03 -10.75 8.07
C THR A 5 16.32 -11.90 8.80
N LEU A 6 15.22 -12.42 8.23
CA LEU A 6 14.51 -13.59 8.76
C LEU A 6 15.41 -14.85 8.76
N SER A 7 16.20 -15.04 7.69
CA SER A 7 17.13 -16.18 7.59
C SER A 7 18.33 -16.06 8.53
N GLU A 8 18.95 -14.87 8.59
CA GLU A 8 20.20 -14.61 9.31
C GLU A 8 19.98 -14.57 10.83
N TYR A 9 18.93 -13.86 11.27
CA TYR A 9 18.67 -13.61 12.69
C TYR A 9 17.54 -14.44 13.29
N LYS A 10 16.89 -15.32 12.49
CA LYS A 10 15.70 -16.10 12.90
C LYS A 10 14.58 -15.22 13.47
N ALA A 11 14.45 -14.01 12.93
CA ALA A 11 13.50 -13.00 13.39
C ALA A 11 12.05 -13.33 12.99
N ASP A 12 11.09 -12.68 13.65
CA ASP A 12 9.66 -12.73 13.30
C ASP A 12 9.27 -11.56 12.39
N ALA A 13 8.27 -11.75 11.53
CA ALA A 13 7.99 -10.94 10.34
C ALA A 13 6.84 -9.92 10.49
N GLU A 14 6.42 -9.61 11.71
CA GLU A 14 5.08 -9.02 11.97
C GLU A 14 4.88 -7.50 11.70
N LYS A 15 5.81 -6.77 11.07
CA LYS A 15 5.72 -5.28 10.92
C LYS A 15 6.32 -4.78 9.59
N ILE A 16 5.72 -3.74 8.94
CA ILE A 16 5.97 -3.13 7.58
C ILE A 16 4.99 -3.67 6.50
N PHE A 17 4.52 -2.97 5.44
CA PHE A 17 4.10 -1.56 5.12
C PHE A 17 3.23 -1.59 3.83
N ASN A 18 2.47 -0.54 3.48
CA ASN A 18 1.39 -0.60 2.44
C ASN A 18 1.79 -1.21 1.08
N ALA A 19 2.76 -0.62 0.36
CA ALA A 19 3.16 -1.12 -0.96
C ALA A 19 3.77 -2.54 -0.90
N LEU A 20 4.40 -2.89 0.23
CA LEU A 20 4.95 -4.23 0.49
C LEU A 20 3.87 -5.25 0.86
N ALA A 21 2.76 -4.83 1.46
CA ALA A 21 1.59 -5.68 1.69
C ALA A 21 0.90 -6.09 0.37
N ALA A 22 0.99 -5.26 -0.67
CA ALA A 22 0.45 -5.58 -1.99
C ALA A 22 1.39 -6.50 -2.81
N THR A 23 2.70 -6.21 -2.79
CA THR A 23 3.73 -6.90 -3.60
C THR A 23 4.36 -8.13 -2.95
N TYR A 24 4.45 -8.19 -1.62
CA TYR A 24 5.02 -9.29 -0.84
C TYR A 24 4.09 -9.74 0.33
N PRO A 25 2.80 -10.03 0.07
CA PRO A 25 1.83 -10.47 1.07
C PRO A 25 2.23 -11.78 1.79
N ASP A 26 3.08 -12.61 1.17
CA ASP A 26 3.63 -13.83 1.79
C ASP A 26 4.55 -13.55 2.99
N VAL A 27 5.09 -12.34 3.08
CA VAL A 27 6.10 -11.97 4.09
C VAL A 27 5.50 -11.42 5.38
N PHE A 28 4.33 -10.78 5.34
CA PHE A 28 3.80 -9.99 6.45
C PHE A 28 2.45 -10.51 6.96
N LYS A 29 2.22 -10.49 8.28
CA LYS A 29 0.92 -10.85 8.89
C LYS A 29 -0.02 -9.65 9.04
N ALA A 30 0.53 -8.47 9.27
CA ALA A 30 -0.20 -7.22 9.39
C ALA A 30 0.66 -6.05 8.91
N ALA A 31 0.02 -4.95 8.50
CA ALA A 31 0.68 -3.69 8.22
C ALA A 31 -0.14 -2.51 8.76
N ILE A 32 0.56 -1.54 9.36
CA ILE A 32 0.00 -0.27 9.82
C ILE A 32 0.52 0.84 8.92
N VAL A 33 -0.37 1.73 8.49
CA VAL A 33 -0.07 2.85 7.58
C VAL A 33 -0.43 4.16 8.29
N TYR A 34 0.51 5.12 8.30
CA TYR A 34 0.32 6.45 8.87
C TYR A 34 0.52 7.50 7.78
N SER A 35 -0.51 8.32 7.51
CA SER A 35 -0.54 9.34 6.44
C SER A 35 0.05 8.82 5.11
N GLY A 36 -0.60 7.80 4.55
CA GLY A 36 -0.19 7.15 3.30
C GLY A 36 -1.19 7.34 2.17
N VAL A 37 -0.91 6.71 1.03
CA VAL A 37 -1.84 6.57 -0.09
C VAL A 37 -2.05 5.08 -0.41
N GLY A 38 -3.10 4.77 -1.17
CA GLY A 38 -3.35 3.41 -1.65
C GLY A 38 -2.18 2.88 -2.50
N ALA A 39 -1.90 1.58 -2.40
CA ALA A 39 -0.91 0.92 -3.23
C ALA A 39 -1.25 1.15 -4.72
N GLY A 40 -0.31 1.74 -5.47
CA GLY A 40 -0.47 2.03 -6.89
C GLY A 40 -1.06 3.41 -7.20
N CYS A 41 -1.50 4.16 -6.18
CA CYS A 41 -1.99 5.53 -6.36
C CYS A 41 -0.86 6.46 -6.88
N PHE A 42 0.40 6.22 -6.47
CA PHE A 42 1.60 6.89 -7.00
C PHE A 42 2.18 6.26 -8.29
N MET A 43 1.39 5.50 -9.06
CA MET A 43 1.87 4.98 -10.35
C MET A 43 2.28 6.14 -11.28
N SER A 44 3.47 6.02 -11.89
CA SER A 44 3.94 6.91 -12.94
C SER A 44 3.63 6.33 -14.33
N ILE A 45 2.76 7.00 -15.07
CA ILE A 45 2.43 6.66 -16.47
C ILE A 45 3.69 6.76 -17.37
N ALA A 46 4.62 7.66 -17.03
CA ALA A 46 5.89 7.84 -17.74
C ALA A 46 6.98 6.84 -17.31
N GLY A 47 6.69 5.85 -16.45
CA GLY A 47 7.68 4.87 -15.98
C GLY A 47 8.76 5.44 -15.04
N GLY A 48 8.55 6.63 -14.50
CA GLY A 48 9.50 7.28 -13.59
C GLY A 48 9.67 6.53 -12.27
N ILE A 49 10.92 6.42 -11.82
CA ILE A 49 11.30 5.88 -10.51
C ILE A 49 11.21 7.02 -9.48
N ASP A 50 10.70 6.73 -8.29
CA ASP A 50 10.50 7.71 -7.20
C ASP A 50 9.69 8.95 -7.62
N ALA A 51 8.71 8.74 -8.50
CA ALA A 51 7.92 9.79 -9.10
C ALA A 51 6.73 10.22 -8.22
N TRP A 52 6.62 11.52 -7.99
CA TRP A 52 5.46 12.13 -7.33
C TRP A 52 4.24 12.17 -8.25
N ASN A 53 3.07 11.75 -7.75
CA ASN A 53 1.81 11.82 -8.49
C ASN A 53 0.86 12.83 -7.81
N ASN A 54 0.75 14.03 -8.40
CA ASN A 54 -0.10 15.10 -7.86
C ASN A 54 -1.59 14.69 -7.77
N THR A 55 -2.13 14.02 -8.80
CA THR A 55 -3.54 13.57 -8.79
C THR A 55 -3.84 12.66 -7.58
N CYS A 56 -2.89 11.81 -7.19
CA CYS A 56 -3.02 11.01 -5.98
C CYS A 56 -2.80 11.85 -4.71
N ALA A 57 -1.70 12.62 -4.63
CA ALA A 57 -1.38 13.41 -3.46
C ALA A 57 -2.49 14.40 -3.09
N ASP A 58 -3.07 15.07 -4.09
CA ASP A 58 -4.20 16.00 -3.94
C ASP A 58 -5.56 15.30 -3.70
N GLY A 59 -5.57 13.96 -3.61
CA GLY A 59 -6.77 13.17 -3.29
C GLY A 59 -7.79 13.06 -4.43
N GLN A 60 -7.37 13.29 -5.68
CA GLN A 60 -8.23 13.25 -6.86
C GLN A 60 -8.29 11.86 -7.51
N SER A 61 -7.35 10.97 -7.19
CA SER A 61 -7.40 9.55 -7.56
C SER A 61 -8.49 8.82 -6.79
N ILE A 62 -9.75 8.95 -7.22
CA ILE A 62 -10.91 8.30 -6.58
C ILE A 62 -11.39 7.13 -7.44
N ALA A 63 -11.53 5.94 -6.83
CA ALA A 63 -12.01 4.75 -7.53
C ALA A 63 -12.99 3.91 -6.70
N THR A 64 -13.48 2.81 -7.30
CA THR A 64 -14.30 1.80 -6.61
C THR A 64 -13.41 0.83 -5.81
N PRO A 65 -13.94 0.18 -4.76
CA PRO A 65 -13.22 -0.88 -4.06
C PRO A 65 -12.68 -1.97 -4.97
N GLN A 66 -13.47 -2.38 -5.98
CA GLN A 66 -13.07 -3.40 -6.95
C GLN A 66 -11.89 -2.95 -7.81
N ALA A 67 -11.84 -1.68 -8.23
CA ALA A 67 -10.72 -1.14 -8.99
C ALA A 67 -9.44 -1.08 -8.14
N TRP A 68 -9.55 -0.67 -6.87
CA TRP A 68 -8.41 -0.65 -5.95
C TRP A 68 -7.90 -2.04 -5.56
N ALA A 69 -8.80 -2.99 -5.33
CA ALA A 69 -8.45 -4.39 -5.07
C ALA A 69 -7.77 -5.02 -6.30
N ASN A 70 -8.27 -4.75 -7.51
CA ASN A 70 -7.61 -5.19 -8.75
C ASN A 70 -6.19 -4.63 -8.88
N ALA A 71 -5.94 -3.37 -8.48
CA ALA A 71 -4.58 -2.83 -8.45
C ALA A 71 -3.66 -3.62 -7.50
N VAL A 72 -4.15 -4.02 -6.31
CA VAL A 72 -3.42 -4.87 -5.35
C VAL A 72 -3.17 -6.28 -5.88
N PHE A 73 -4.15 -6.90 -6.55
CA PHE A 73 -3.98 -8.22 -7.15
C PHE A 73 -3.00 -8.20 -8.33
N ASN A 74 -3.04 -7.17 -9.16
CA ASN A 74 -2.13 -7.00 -10.30
C ASN A 74 -0.66 -6.74 -9.88
N MET A 75 -0.40 -6.32 -8.63
CA MET A 75 0.95 -6.21 -8.08
C MET A 75 1.61 -7.55 -7.74
N TYR A 76 0.82 -8.62 -7.59
CA TYR A 76 1.36 -9.98 -7.51
C TYR A 76 0.37 -10.96 -8.16
N PRO A 77 0.37 -11.06 -9.50
CA PRO A 77 -0.54 -11.93 -10.25
C PRO A 77 -0.39 -13.40 -9.81
N GLY A 78 -1.53 -14.08 -9.64
CA GLY A 78 -1.58 -15.48 -9.21
C GLY A 78 -1.37 -15.73 -7.72
N TYR A 79 -1.11 -14.71 -6.91
CA TYR A 79 -1.04 -14.86 -5.45
C TYR A 79 -2.43 -15.06 -4.84
N ASN A 80 -2.71 -16.30 -4.43
CA ASN A 80 -3.98 -16.71 -3.80
C ASN A 80 -3.85 -16.99 -2.29
N GLY A 81 -2.78 -16.52 -1.66
CA GLY A 81 -2.54 -16.67 -0.21
C GLY A 81 -3.21 -15.57 0.62
N THR A 82 -3.04 -15.66 1.95
CA THR A 82 -3.54 -14.65 2.89
C THR A 82 -2.76 -13.34 2.77
N ARG A 83 -3.44 -12.22 2.52
CA ARG A 83 -2.84 -10.88 2.55
C ARG A 83 -2.79 -10.32 3.99
N PRO A 84 -1.89 -9.36 4.30
CA PRO A 84 -1.74 -8.85 5.66
C PRO A 84 -3.01 -8.15 6.17
N LYS A 85 -3.28 -8.23 7.48
CA LYS A 85 -4.31 -7.38 8.10
C LYS A 85 -3.88 -5.92 8.06
N MET A 86 -4.73 -5.04 7.57
CA MET A 86 -4.41 -3.63 7.38
C MET A 86 -5.01 -2.76 8.48
N GLN A 87 -4.24 -1.77 8.95
CA GLN A 87 -4.71 -0.70 9.83
C GLN A 87 -4.22 0.63 9.27
N ILE A 88 -5.16 1.54 8.98
CA ILE A 88 -4.87 2.80 8.30
C ILE A 88 -5.16 3.97 9.24
N TYR A 89 -4.21 4.91 9.33
CA TYR A 89 -4.33 6.17 10.04
C TYR A 89 -3.98 7.32 9.08
N HIS A 90 -4.74 8.41 9.11
CA HIS A 90 -4.49 9.60 8.30
C HIS A 90 -4.96 10.86 9.03
N GLY A 91 -4.19 11.94 8.93
CA GLY A 91 -4.58 13.23 9.53
C GLY A 91 -5.66 13.94 8.72
N SER A 92 -6.74 14.40 9.37
CA SER A 92 -7.81 15.19 8.71
C SER A 92 -7.35 16.57 8.22
N SER A 93 -6.18 17.03 8.66
CA SER A 93 -5.55 18.29 8.24
C SER A 93 -4.25 18.07 7.44
N ASP A 94 -4.04 16.87 6.90
CA ASP A 94 -2.85 16.56 6.09
C ASP A 94 -2.86 17.38 4.79
N ALA A 95 -1.88 18.28 4.65
CA ALA A 95 -1.74 19.17 3.52
C ALA A 95 -0.87 18.58 2.39
N ILE A 96 -0.14 17.49 2.63
CA ILE A 96 0.81 16.88 1.69
C ILE A 96 0.14 15.72 0.96
N LEU A 97 -0.53 14.83 1.69
CA LEU A 97 -1.35 13.76 1.15
C LEU A 97 -2.78 13.99 1.64
N LYS A 98 -3.65 14.52 0.78
CA LYS A 98 -4.97 15.03 1.22
C LYS A 98 -5.82 13.91 1.85
N PRO A 99 -6.70 14.24 2.82
CA PRO A 99 -7.44 13.25 3.61
C PRO A 99 -8.31 12.28 2.81
N GLN A 100 -8.67 12.58 1.55
CA GLN A 100 -9.38 11.64 0.68
C GLN A 100 -8.61 10.32 0.49
N ASN A 101 -7.27 10.36 0.54
CA ASN A 101 -6.42 9.16 0.46
C ASN A 101 -6.69 8.13 1.56
N TYR A 102 -7.19 8.56 2.72
CA TYR A 102 -7.69 7.65 3.76
C TYR A 102 -8.84 6.78 3.24
N GLN A 103 -9.84 7.41 2.61
CA GLN A 103 -11.02 6.72 2.08
C GLN A 103 -10.64 5.78 0.94
N GLU A 104 -9.74 6.21 0.05
CA GLU A 104 -9.28 5.36 -1.06
C GLU A 104 -8.44 4.17 -0.57
N THR A 105 -7.61 4.36 0.46
CA THR A 105 -6.87 3.25 1.09
C THR A 105 -7.80 2.31 1.86
N MET A 106 -8.86 2.82 2.50
CA MET A 106 -9.89 2.00 3.15
C MET A 106 -10.80 1.26 2.15
N LYS A 107 -10.95 1.73 0.91
CA LYS A 107 -11.63 0.98 -0.16
C LYS A 107 -10.77 -0.14 -0.75
N GLN A 108 -9.45 -0.05 -0.59
CA GLN A 108 -8.50 -0.97 -1.22
C GLN A 108 -8.34 -2.32 -0.49
N TRP A 109 -8.63 -2.34 0.82
CA TRP A 109 -8.28 -3.41 1.74
C TRP A 109 -9.48 -3.90 2.56
#